data_AF-A0A7G5BU76-F1
#
_entry.id   AF-A0A7G5BU76-F1
#
_cell.length_a   1.000
_cell.length_b   1.000
_cell.length_c   1.000
_cell.angle_alpha   90.00
_cell.angle_beta   90.00
_cell.angle_gamma   90.00
#
_symmetry.space_group_name_H-M   'P 1'
#
loop_
_entity.id
_entity.type
_entity.pdbx_description
1 polymer ?
#
loop_
_entity_poly.entity_id
_entity_poly.type
_entity_poly.pdbx_seq_one_letter_code
_entity_poly.pdbx_strand_id
1 'polypeptide(L)'
;MNMEWNWKTIAIVTGVVLLFLLTNVGQYFILWGPKQESMTKQFEEEKAVLQATIDEYGPMVGIWTVKEGADGLFPGKTIEETDLELREIPQSLLTRSFILDPEAIIGKYYRIGLNSGTPLSMDFVMEDPIDDTTRDYDVVANVLPIGIKVGDYIDYRIVYPRGEDFIVLTHKRIEAIHDKTMKLRMTENEIHFYQAALVDYFLQKKDGATLYMARYVEPGIQKPAIEYYAIPKNIQAIMLLDPNVSQQINGEMNAATRKIIDKAILSVTQEIGSAISSGRSEIQGKIDSGATKLENDLKALLELQAQAAMNSEGVQDTTQPSPDTPPAGSSSDSASFTVEEGVVE
;
A
#
# COMPACT_ATOMS: atom_id res chain seq x y z
N MET A 1 -61.59 11.33 73.28
CA MET A 1 -62.79 12.06 72.83
C MET A 1 -63.79 11.00 72.38
N ASN A 2 -64.71 10.61 73.26
CA ASN A 2 -65.65 9.52 72.99
C ASN A 2 -66.71 10.05 72.02
N MET A 3 -66.53 9.79 70.73
CA MET A 3 -67.49 10.17 69.70
C MET A 3 -68.71 9.25 69.83
N GLU A 4 -69.86 9.78 70.22
CA GLU A 4 -71.10 9.00 70.21
C GLU A 4 -71.51 8.75 68.75
N TRP A 5 -71.48 7.48 68.35
CA TRP A 5 -71.82 7.01 67.01
C TRP A 5 -73.33 6.95 66.83
N ASN A 6 -73.94 8.12 66.64
CA ASN A 6 -75.32 8.25 66.17
C ASN A 6 -75.32 8.19 64.64
N TRP A 7 -76.35 7.62 64.00
CA TRP A 7 -76.46 7.50 62.54
C TRP A 7 -76.13 8.82 61.80
N LYS A 8 -76.46 9.96 62.40
CA LYS A 8 -76.13 11.30 61.91
C LYS A 8 -74.61 11.59 61.89
N THR A 9 -73.87 11.23 62.94
CA THR A 9 -72.41 11.39 62.99
C THR A 9 -71.70 10.44 62.03
N ILE A 10 -72.21 9.22 61.84
CA ILE A 10 -71.71 8.28 60.82
C ILE A 10 -71.88 8.86 59.42
N ALA A 11 -73.09 9.34 59.10
CA ALA A 11 -73.40 9.89 57.78
C ALA A 11 -72.53 11.11 57.44
N ILE A 12 -72.26 11.99 58.43
CA ILE A 12 -71.40 13.17 58.24
C ILE A 12 -69.94 12.75 57.99
N VAL A 13 -69.39 11.83 58.79
CA VAL A 13 -68.01 11.37 58.63
C VAL A 13 -67.82 10.63 57.31
N THR A 14 -68.75 9.76 56.92
CA THR A 14 -68.72 9.07 55.62
C THR A 14 -68.80 10.06 54.45
N GLY A 15 -69.63 11.11 54.56
CA GLY A 15 -69.72 12.16 53.55
C GLY A 15 -68.42 12.96 53.39
N VAL A 16 -67.74 13.28 54.50
CA VAL A 16 -66.45 13.97 54.47
C VAL A 16 -65.34 13.08 53.89
N VAL A 17 -65.31 11.78 54.23
CA VAL A 17 -64.36 10.82 53.66
C VAL A 17 -64.59 10.64 52.16
N LEU A 18 -65.85 10.50 51.71
CA LEU A 18 -66.19 10.44 50.29
C LEU A 18 -65.78 11.71 49.54
N LEU A 19 -66.01 12.88 50.14
CA LEU A 19 -65.59 14.15 49.55
C LEU A 19 -64.07 14.23 49.43
N PHE A 20 -63.33 13.80 50.44
CA PHE A 20 -61.87 13.78 50.40
C PHE A 20 -61.32 12.81 49.34
N LEU A 21 -61.94 11.63 49.20
CA LEU A 21 -61.60 10.66 48.15
C LEU A 21 -61.89 11.25 46.75
N LEU A 22 -63.06 11.85 46.56
CA LEU A 22 -63.44 12.48 45.29
C LEU A 22 -62.53 13.67 44.94
N THR A 23 -62.11 14.48 45.91
CA THR A 23 -61.18 15.59 45.67
C THR A 23 -59.78 15.10 45.32
N ASN A 24 -59.28 14.02 45.93
CA ASN A 24 -57.98 13.44 45.58
C ASN A 24 -58.00 12.80 44.19
N VAL A 25 -59.07 12.07 43.85
CA VAL A 25 -59.26 11.50 42.51
C VAL A 25 -59.40 12.63 41.48
N GLY A 26 -60.17 13.68 41.78
CA GLY A 26 -60.28 14.86 40.93
C GLY A 26 -58.95 15.59 40.74
N GLN A 27 -58.18 15.79 41.81
CA GLN A 27 -56.83 16.38 41.74
C GLN A 27 -55.88 15.53 40.90
N TYR A 28 -55.95 14.20 41.01
CA TYR A 28 -55.17 13.29 40.18
C TYR A 28 -55.51 13.47 38.70
N PHE A 29 -56.78 13.41 38.32
CA PHE A 29 -57.18 13.53 36.91
C PHE A 29 -56.97 14.94 36.33
N ILE A 30 -57.18 16.01 37.12
CA ILE A 30 -57.10 17.39 36.64
C ILE A 30 -55.66 17.91 36.61
N LEU A 31 -54.83 17.60 37.61
CA LEU A 31 -53.48 18.14 37.74
C LEU A 31 -52.40 17.12 37.38
N TRP A 32 -52.51 15.88 37.87
CA TRP A 32 -51.46 14.88 37.69
C TRP A 32 -51.53 14.18 36.32
N GLY A 33 -52.73 13.94 35.78
CA GLY A 33 -52.93 13.35 34.46
C GLY A 33 -52.26 14.14 33.33
N PRO A 34 -52.60 15.43 33.13
CA PRO A 34 -51.97 16.27 32.10
C PRO A 34 -50.48 16.45 32.31
N LYS A 35 -50.03 16.54 33.58
CA LYS A 35 -48.62 16.64 33.92
C LYS A 35 -47.85 15.36 33.60
N GLN A 36 -48.47 14.21 33.81
CA GLN A 36 -47.89 12.91 33.47
C GLN A 36 -47.81 12.73 31.96
N GLU A 37 -48.82 13.18 31.21
CA GLU A 37 -48.78 13.18 29.75
C GLU A 37 -47.70 14.12 29.21
N SER A 38 -47.57 15.33 29.77
CA SER A 38 -46.51 16.26 29.36
C SER A 38 -45.11 15.76 29.70
N MET A 39 -44.92 15.15 30.87
CA MET A 39 -43.64 14.52 31.24
C MET A 39 -43.33 13.33 30.32
N THR A 40 -44.33 12.51 30.00
CA THR A 40 -44.15 11.36 29.10
C THR A 40 -43.75 11.82 27.71
N LYS A 41 -44.43 12.84 27.17
CA LYS A 41 -44.08 13.48 25.90
C LYS A 41 -42.66 14.04 25.90
N GLN A 42 -42.26 14.74 26.96
CA GLN A 42 -40.88 15.26 27.10
C GLN A 42 -39.84 14.14 27.08
N PHE A 43 -40.08 13.03 27.81
CA PHE A 43 -39.17 11.88 27.78
C PHE A 43 -39.16 11.16 26.44
N GLU A 44 -40.29 11.08 25.74
CA GLU A 44 -40.36 10.50 24.39
C GLU A 44 -39.62 11.37 23.37
N GLU A 45 -39.77 12.69 23.43
CA GLU A 45 -39.02 13.64 22.60
C GLU A 45 -37.52 13.56 22.89
N GLU A 46 -37.12 13.54 24.17
CA GLU A 46 -35.72 13.40 24.57
C GLU A 46 -35.13 12.07 24.07
N LYS A 47 -35.84 10.95 24.24
CA LYS A 47 -35.42 9.65 23.70
C LYS A 47 -35.28 9.67 22.18
N ALA A 48 -36.21 10.31 21.48
CA ALA A 48 -36.15 10.41 20.02
C ALA A 48 -34.93 11.22 19.56
N VAL A 49 -34.61 12.32 20.25
CA VAL A 49 -33.40 13.12 19.99
C VAL A 49 -32.15 12.30 20.28
N LEU A 50 -32.08 11.63 21.43
CA LEU A 50 -30.94 10.78 21.79
C LEU A 50 -30.73 9.64 20.78
N GLN A 51 -31.81 8.99 20.34
CA GLN A 51 -31.74 7.93 19.34
C GLN A 51 -31.27 8.48 17.99
N ALA A 52 -31.80 9.63 17.55
CA ALA A 52 -31.35 10.26 16.31
C ALA A 52 -29.87 10.65 16.38
N THR A 53 -29.39 11.14 17.53
CA THR A 53 -27.96 11.43 17.75
C THR A 53 -27.11 10.15 17.71
N ILE A 54 -27.55 9.05 18.31
CA ILE A 54 -26.85 7.75 18.24
C ILE A 54 -26.80 7.24 16.79
N ASP A 55 -27.91 7.34 16.06
CA ASP A 55 -28.00 6.92 14.67
C ASP A 55 -27.09 7.76 13.75
N GLU A 56 -26.91 9.05 14.07
CA GLU A 56 -25.96 9.94 13.39
C GLU A 56 -24.49 9.53 13.60
N TYR A 57 -24.14 9.10 14.82
CA TYR A 57 -22.80 8.60 15.13
C TYR A 57 -22.51 7.23 14.47
N GLY A 58 -23.56 6.45 14.21
CA GLY A 58 -23.46 5.13 13.62
C GLY A 58 -22.86 4.08 14.57
N PRO A 59 -22.66 2.84 14.10
CA PRO A 59 -22.04 1.78 14.89
C PRO A 59 -20.61 2.13 15.30
N MET A 60 -20.14 1.55 16.41
CA MET A 60 -18.75 1.64 16.82
C MET A 60 -17.88 0.74 15.94
N VAL A 61 -16.78 1.28 15.45
CA VAL A 61 -15.80 0.59 14.59
C VAL A 61 -14.45 0.56 15.29
N GLY A 62 -13.82 -0.61 15.30
CA GLY A 62 -12.48 -0.79 15.85
C GLY A 62 -11.41 -0.21 14.93
N ILE A 63 -10.58 0.68 15.47
CA ILE A 63 -9.39 1.23 14.83
C ILE A 63 -8.15 0.89 15.66
N TRP A 64 -7.02 0.76 14.97
CA TRP A 64 -5.73 0.55 15.66
C TRP A 64 -5.10 1.88 16.01
N THR A 65 -4.65 1.97 17.26
CA THR A 65 -3.99 3.16 17.80
C THR A 65 -2.68 2.76 18.46
N VAL A 66 -1.80 3.73 18.67
CA VAL A 66 -0.59 3.52 19.47
C VAL A 66 -0.97 3.21 20.91
N LYS A 67 -0.45 2.12 21.45
CA LYS A 67 -0.73 1.66 22.82
C LYS A 67 -0.41 2.72 23.87
N GLU A 68 -1.24 2.82 24.90
CA GLU A 68 -0.98 3.71 26.02
C GLU A 68 0.29 3.29 26.79
N GLY A 69 1.21 4.24 26.99
CA GLY A 69 2.52 3.99 27.60
C GLY A 69 3.57 3.43 26.64
N ALA A 70 3.27 3.36 25.33
CA ALA A 70 4.29 3.12 24.32
C ALA A 70 5.19 4.36 24.20
N ASP A 71 6.46 4.18 24.56
CA ASP A 71 7.51 5.18 24.47
C ASP A 71 8.59 4.74 23.46
N GLY A 72 9.36 5.70 22.95
CA GLY A 72 10.45 5.41 22.02
C GLY A 72 9.99 5.04 20.61
N LEU A 73 8.83 5.53 20.17
CA LEU A 73 8.37 5.42 18.79
C LEU A 73 8.99 6.57 17.98
N PHE A 74 10.15 6.31 17.40
CA PHE A 74 10.85 7.26 16.53
C PHE A 74 10.66 6.90 15.05
N PRO A 75 10.82 7.87 14.13
CA PRO A 75 10.81 7.60 12.69
C PRO A 75 11.78 6.48 12.32
N GLY A 76 11.33 5.51 11.53
CA GLY A 76 12.12 4.35 11.12
C GLY A 76 12.11 3.17 12.10
N LYS A 77 11.46 3.28 13.28
CA LYS A 77 11.24 2.10 14.14
C LYS A 77 10.25 1.14 13.46
N THR A 78 10.51 -0.16 13.55
CA THR A 78 9.57 -1.20 13.09
C THR A 78 8.31 -1.21 13.95
N ILE A 79 7.16 -1.35 13.29
CA ILE A 79 5.85 -1.47 13.91
C ILE A 79 5.69 -2.91 14.40
N GLU A 80 5.64 -3.09 15.72
CA GLU A 80 5.39 -4.37 16.37
C GLU A 80 3.96 -4.43 16.90
N GLU A 81 3.35 -5.62 16.94
CA GLU A 81 2.00 -5.81 17.48
C GLU A 81 1.89 -5.31 18.94
N THR A 82 2.99 -5.38 19.69
CA THR A 82 3.08 -4.92 21.08
C THR A 82 2.93 -3.40 21.25
N ASP A 83 3.20 -2.63 20.19
CA ASP A 83 3.07 -1.16 20.16
C ASP A 83 1.62 -0.72 19.87
N LEU A 84 0.73 -1.66 19.57
CA LEU A 84 -0.62 -1.40 19.08
C LEU A 84 -1.70 -1.72 20.12
N GLU A 85 -2.78 -0.94 20.11
CA GLU A 85 -4.00 -1.24 20.85
C GLU A 85 -5.24 -0.94 20.01
N LEU A 86 -6.25 -1.80 20.13
CA LEU A 86 -7.55 -1.61 19.49
C LEU A 86 -8.38 -0.62 20.30
N ARG A 87 -8.91 0.41 19.65
CA ARG A 87 -9.90 1.33 20.22
C ARG A 87 -11.13 1.43 19.34
N GLU A 88 -12.27 1.68 19.96
CA GLU A 88 -13.54 1.85 19.25
C GLU A 88 -13.86 3.33 19.08
N ILE A 89 -14.18 3.73 17.86
CA ILE A 89 -14.69 5.07 17.54
C ILE A 89 -16.01 4.97 16.78
N PRO A 90 -16.90 5.98 16.87
CA PRO A 90 -18.09 6.03 16.04
C PRO A 90 -17.75 6.01 14.54
N GLN A 91 -18.55 5.31 13.75
CA GLN A 91 -18.37 5.24 12.29
C GLN A 91 -18.35 6.63 11.63
N SER A 92 -19.07 7.61 12.18
CA SER A 92 -19.09 8.98 11.65
C SER A 92 -17.71 9.68 11.70
N LEU A 93 -16.79 9.23 12.55
CA LEU A 93 -15.42 9.75 12.66
C LEU A 93 -14.40 8.92 11.86
N LEU A 94 -14.84 7.82 11.24
CA LEU A 94 -13.96 6.93 10.50
C LEU A 94 -13.48 7.60 9.20
N THR A 95 -12.16 7.74 9.07
CA THR A 95 -11.53 8.18 7.83
C THR A 95 -10.96 6.97 7.10
N ARG A 96 -11.00 6.97 5.75
CA ARG A 96 -10.46 5.88 4.91
C ARG A 96 -8.98 5.56 5.13
N SER A 97 -8.22 6.49 5.70
CA SER A 97 -6.80 6.32 5.97
C SER A 97 -6.51 5.53 7.25
N PHE A 98 -7.50 5.36 8.15
CA PHE A 98 -7.29 4.62 9.39
C PHE A 98 -7.09 3.13 9.17
N ILE A 99 -6.28 2.55 10.05
CA ILE A 99 -5.96 1.12 10.04
C ILE A 99 -7.04 0.36 10.80
N LEU A 100 -7.74 -0.54 10.10
CA LEU A 100 -8.73 -1.47 10.67
C LEU A 100 -8.13 -2.86 10.93
N ASP A 101 -7.14 -3.24 10.12
CA ASP A 101 -6.46 -4.53 10.17
C ASP A 101 -4.96 -4.30 10.50
N PRO A 102 -4.46 -4.80 11.64
CA PRO A 102 -3.08 -4.54 12.05
C PRO A 102 -2.08 -5.31 11.18
N GLU A 103 -2.48 -6.42 10.55
CA GLU A 103 -1.59 -7.22 9.69
C GLU A 103 -1.08 -6.41 8.49
N ALA A 104 -1.83 -5.40 8.06
CA ALA A 104 -1.43 -4.51 6.97
C ALA A 104 -0.24 -3.60 7.30
N ILE A 105 0.12 -3.46 8.59
CA ILE A 105 1.16 -2.54 9.07
C ILE A 105 2.23 -3.21 9.93
N ILE A 106 1.99 -4.38 10.51
CA ILE A 106 2.99 -5.10 11.30
C ILE A 106 4.21 -5.42 10.43
N GLY A 107 5.41 -5.15 10.94
CA GLY A 107 6.68 -5.32 10.22
C GLY A 107 7.07 -4.17 9.28
N LYS A 108 6.17 -3.20 9.05
CA LYS A 108 6.49 -1.92 8.39
C LYS A 108 7.14 -0.96 9.39
N TYR A 109 7.42 0.27 8.98
CA TYR A 109 8.16 1.25 9.78
C TYR A 109 7.35 2.53 10.02
N TYR A 110 7.53 3.16 11.17
CA TYR A 110 6.90 4.45 11.47
C TYR A 110 7.52 5.57 10.62
N ARG A 111 6.70 6.32 9.88
CA ARG A 111 7.15 7.47 9.10
C ARG A 111 7.55 8.66 9.97
N ILE A 112 6.84 8.85 11.08
CA ILE A 112 7.05 9.93 12.03
C ILE A 112 7.06 9.35 13.45
N GLY A 113 7.63 10.08 14.40
CA GLY A 113 7.50 9.73 15.81
C GLY A 113 6.05 9.93 16.25
N LEU A 114 5.49 8.94 16.95
CA LEU A 114 4.10 8.95 17.40
C LEU A 114 4.04 8.90 18.93
N ASN A 115 3.03 9.57 19.47
CA ASN A 115 2.74 9.51 20.90
C ASN A 115 1.66 8.46 21.19
N SER A 116 1.67 7.95 22.42
CA SER A 116 0.62 7.10 22.96
C SER A 116 -0.79 7.61 22.65
N GLY A 117 -1.67 6.71 22.21
CA GLY A 117 -3.07 6.99 21.89
C GLY A 117 -3.33 7.66 20.54
N THR A 118 -2.31 7.85 19.69
CA THR A 118 -2.50 8.37 18.33
C THR A 118 -3.19 7.32 17.45
N PRO A 119 -4.31 7.64 16.77
CA PRO A 119 -4.89 6.77 15.76
C PRO A 119 -3.92 6.50 14.61
N LEU A 120 -3.71 5.24 14.26
CA LEU A 120 -2.84 4.89 13.15
C LEU A 120 -3.55 5.07 11.81
N SER A 121 -2.83 5.68 10.88
CA SER A 121 -3.23 5.78 9.49
C SER A 121 -2.12 5.28 8.58
N MET A 122 -2.47 4.91 7.35
CA MET A 122 -1.49 4.52 6.31
C MET A 122 -0.45 5.61 6.03
N ASP A 123 -0.79 6.88 6.29
CA ASP A 123 0.12 8.02 6.10
C ASP A 123 1.30 7.99 7.08
N PHE A 124 1.15 7.32 8.23
CA PHE A 124 2.20 7.17 9.23
C PHE A 124 3.07 5.94 9.02
N VAL A 125 2.85 5.19 7.94
CA VAL A 125 3.54 3.92 7.67
C VAL A 125 4.47 4.07 6.48
N MET A 126 5.67 3.49 6.60
CA MET A 126 6.65 3.32 5.52
C MET A 126 6.88 1.83 5.32
N GLU A 127 6.85 1.38 4.07
CA GLU A 127 7.03 -0.04 3.75
C GLU A 127 8.49 -0.47 3.91
N ASP A 128 9.41 0.40 3.50
CA ASP A 128 10.85 0.13 3.54
C ASP A 128 11.53 0.95 4.64
N PRO A 129 12.59 0.42 5.28
CA PRO A 129 13.42 1.22 6.17
C PRO A 129 14.18 2.24 5.34
N ILE A 130 13.96 3.52 5.61
CA ILE A 130 14.65 4.63 4.96
C ILE A 130 15.67 5.19 5.95
N ASP A 131 16.94 5.16 5.58
CA ASP A 131 18.01 5.85 6.32
C ASP A 131 17.92 7.36 6.09
N ASP A 132 18.37 8.18 7.04
CA ASP A 132 18.33 9.65 6.96
C ASP A 132 19.10 10.20 5.75
N THR A 133 20.07 9.44 5.25
CA THR A 133 20.88 9.78 4.09
C THR A 133 20.21 9.41 2.75
N THR A 134 19.09 8.67 2.79
CA THR A 134 18.46 8.15 1.58
C THR A 134 17.83 9.28 0.75
N ARG A 135 18.16 9.35 -0.54
CA ARG A 135 17.60 10.32 -1.48
C ARG A 135 17.07 9.62 -2.73
N ASP A 136 16.05 10.21 -3.33
CA ASP A 136 15.61 9.83 -4.67
C ASP A 136 16.66 10.28 -5.68
N TYR A 137 17.09 9.36 -6.52
CA TYR A 137 18.14 9.60 -7.51
C TYR A 137 17.75 9.00 -8.86
N ASP A 138 17.99 9.77 -9.91
CA ASP A 138 17.70 9.34 -11.27
C ASP A 138 18.91 8.61 -11.86
N VAL A 139 18.72 7.33 -12.17
CA VAL A 139 19.75 6.38 -12.57
C VAL A 139 19.50 5.92 -14.00
N VAL A 140 20.59 5.84 -14.76
CA VAL A 140 20.59 5.31 -16.13
C VAL A 140 21.48 4.08 -16.24
N ALA A 141 21.11 3.15 -17.12
CA ALA A 141 21.95 2.03 -17.54
C ALA A 141 21.93 1.90 -19.05
N ASN A 142 22.95 1.23 -19.60
CA ASN A 142 22.98 0.92 -21.03
C ASN A 142 21.93 -0.13 -21.39
N VAL A 143 21.78 -1.14 -20.54
CA VAL A 143 20.91 -2.29 -20.78
C VAL A 143 19.94 -2.44 -19.60
N LEU A 144 18.65 -2.29 -19.91
CA LEU A 144 17.55 -2.49 -18.97
C LEU A 144 16.86 -3.83 -19.25
N PRO A 145 16.42 -4.57 -18.22
CA PRO A 145 15.53 -5.72 -18.38
C PRO A 145 14.25 -5.32 -19.13
N ILE A 146 13.90 -6.11 -20.15
CA ILE A 146 12.66 -5.92 -20.90
C ILE A 146 11.45 -6.17 -19.98
N GLY A 147 10.46 -5.28 -20.02
CA GLY A 147 9.21 -5.42 -19.27
C GLY A 147 9.33 -5.09 -17.79
N ILE A 148 10.36 -4.33 -17.41
CA ILE A 148 10.51 -3.81 -16.06
C ILE A 148 9.40 -2.81 -15.71
N LYS A 149 8.92 -2.85 -14.45
CA LYS A 149 7.80 -2.06 -13.96
C LYS A 149 8.17 -1.32 -12.68
N VAL A 150 7.41 -0.27 -12.38
CA VAL A 150 7.47 0.41 -11.08
C VAL A 150 7.13 -0.61 -9.98
N GLY A 151 7.93 -0.63 -8.92
CA GLY A 151 7.83 -1.60 -7.83
C GLY A 151 8.70 -2.86 -8.00
N ASP A 152 9.28 -3.10 -9.18
CA ASP A 152 10.26 -4.17 -9.35
C ASP A 152 11.55 -3.86 -8.58
N TYR A 153 12.26 -4.91 -8.18
CA TYR A 153 13.57 -4.82 -7.55
C TYR A 153 14.68 -5.20 -8.53
N ILE A 154 15.81 -4.51 -8.47
CA ILE A 154 16.95 -4.72 -9.35
C ILE A 154 18.29 -4.74 -8.62
N ASP A 155 19.26 -5.43 -9.22
CA ASP A 155 20.68 -5.15 -9.01
C ASP A 155 21.19 -4.21 -10.11
N TYR A 156 21.94 -3.18 -9.73
CA TYR A 156 22.70 -2.34 -10.66
C TYR A 156 24.13 -2.88 -10.76
N ARG A 157 24.57 -3.15 -11.99
CA ARG A 157 25.81 -3.88 -12.26
C ARG A 157 26.68 -3.18 -13.28
N ILE A 158 27.98 -3.34 -13.11
CA ILE A 158 28.99 -3.00 -14.11
C ILE A 158 29.70 -4.26 -14.56
N VAL A 159 29.81 -4.43 -15.87
CA VAL A 159 30.63 -5.47 -16.46
C VAL A 159 31.77 -4.83 -17.26
N TYR A 160 33.00 -5.23 -16.96
CA TYR A 160 34.20 -4.77 -17.66
C TYR A 160 34.39 -5.49 -18.99
N PRO A 161 35.26 -4.99 -19.88
CA PRO A 161 35.43 -5.54 -21.23
C PRO A 161 35.56 -7.06 -21.30
N ARG A 162 36.38 -7.68 -20.43
CA ARG A 162 36.64 -9.12 -20.48
C ARG A 162 35.59 -9.96 -19.76
N GLY A 163 34.50 -9.36 -19.31
CA GLY A 163 33.37 -10.05 -18.69
C GLY A 163 33.44 -10.13 -17.17
N GLU A 164 34.37 -9.41 -16.52
CA GLU A 164 34.34 -9.25 -15.07
C GLU A 164 33.07 -8.47 -14.68
N ASP A 165 32.11 -9.18 -14.09
CA ASP A 165 30.84 -8.64 -13.62
C ASP A 165 30.96 -8.24 -12.14
N PHE A 166 30.35 -7.13 -11.77
CA PHE A 166 30.34 -6.62 -10.40
C PHE A 166 28.97 -6.03 -10.05
N ILE A 167 28.50 -6.33 -8.85
CA ILE A 167 27.29 -5.74 -8.29
C ILE A 167 27.67 -4.46 -7.56
N VAL A 168 27.15 -3.34 -8.07
CA VAL A 168 27.40 -1.99 -7.56
C VAL A 168 26.34 -1.61 -6.53
N LEU A 169 25.07 -1.81 -6.87
CA LEU A 169 23.93 -1.61 -5.98
C LEU A 169 23.10 -2.88 -5.99
N THR A 170 22.67 -3.33 -4.81
CA THR A 170 21.88 -4.56 -4.67
C THR A 170 20.44 -4.27 -4.25
N HIS A 171 19.50 -5.06 -4.76
CA HIS A 171 18.12 -5.11 -4.29
C HIS A 171 17.42 -3.73 -4.18
N LYS A 172 17.57 -2.89 -5.20
CA LYS A 172 16.96 -1.56 -5.25
C LYS A 172 15.56 -1.61 -5.84
N ARG A 173 14.58 -1.06 -5.12
CA ARG A 173 13.22 -0.88 -5.61
C ARG A 173 13.13 0.27 -6.60
N ILE A 174 12.35 0.08 -7.67
CA ILE A 174 12.08 1.11 -8.68
C ILE A 174 10.89 1.96 -8.25
N GLU A 175 11.12 3.25 -8.03
CA GLU A 175 10.10 4.20 -7.60
C GLU A 175 9.35 4.83 -8.77
N ALA A 176 10.06 5.09 -9.88
CA ALA A 176 9.48 5.62 -11.11
C ALA A 176 10.33 5.23 -12.32
N ILE A 177 9.70 5.14 -13.49
CA ILE A 177 10.37 4.87 -14.77
C ILE A 177 9.95 5.96 -15.76
N HIS A 178 10.94 6.59 -16.38
CA HIS A 178 10.76 7.55 -17.47
C HIS A 178 11.72 7.17 -18.59
N ASP A 179 11.20 6.47 -19.61
CA ASP A 179 12.01 5.91 -20.71
C ASP A 179 13.18 5.06 -20.16
N LYS A 180 14.44 5.43 -20.43
CA LYS A 180 15.64 4.73 -19.94
C LYS A 180 16.15 5.23 -18.58
N THR A 181 15.41 6.14 -17.93
CA THR A 181 15.76 6.70 -16.62
C THR A 181 14.86 6.11 -15.55
N MET A 182 15.46 5.62 -14.48
CA MET A 182 14.73 5.07 -13.35
C MET A 182 15.04 5.85 -12.09
N LYS A 183 14.01 6.11 -11.28
CA LYS A 183 14.17 6.70 -9.96
C LYS A 183 14.38 5.59 -8.94
N LEU A 184 15.52 5.63 -8.26
CA LEU A 184 15.89 4.72 -7.19
C LEU A 184 16.12 5.50 -5.91
N ARG A 185 15.81 4.92 -4.76
CA ARG A 185 16.23 5.45 -3.45
C ARG A 185 17.64 4.98 -3.13
N MET A 186 18.57 5.89 -2.92
CA MET A 186 19.97 5.56 -2.61
C MET A 186 20.44 6.28 -1.34
N THR A 187 21.16 5.57 -0.49
CA THR A 187 21.94 6.11 0.63
C THR A 187 23.17 6.85 0.13
N GLU A 188 23.81 7.65 0.99
CA GLU A 188 25.02 8.40 0.59
C GLU A 188 26.14 7.46 0.11
N ASN A 189 26.30 6.30 0.78
CA ASN A 189 27.27 5.28 0.37
C ASN A 189 27.01 4.83 -1.07
N GLU A 190 25.77 4.43 -1.35
CA GLU A 190 25.33 3.95 -2.67
C GLU A 190 25.51 5.02 -3.76
N ILE A 191 25.31 6.30 -3.44
CA ILE A 191 25.57 7.41 -4.37
C ILE A 191 27.06 7.44 -4.75
N HIS A 192 27.99 7.30 -3.80
CA HIS A 192 29.42 7.21 -4.11
C HIS A 192 29.77 5.98 -4.94
N PHE A 193 29.19 4.82 -4.63
CA PHE A 193 29.35 3.58 -5.42
C PHE A 193 28.87 3.78 -6.87
N TYR A 194 27.70 4.39 -7.04
CA TYR A 194 27.14 4.70 -8.35
C TYR A 194 28.03 5.66 -9.14
N GLN A 195 28.51 6.75 -8.53
CA GLN A 195 29.40 7.70 -9.19
C GLN A 195 30.75 7.07 -9.57
N ALA A 196 31.30 6.22 -8.70
CA ALA A 196 32.52 5.46 -9.00
C ALA A 196 32.33 4.54 -10.21
N ALA A 197 31.23 3.79 -10.24
CA ALA A 197 30.91 2.91 -11.36
C ALA A 197 30.69 3.69 -12.68
N LEU A 198 30.06 4.86 -12.63
CA LEU A 198 29.92 5.74 -13.80
C LEU A 198 31.28 6.20 -14.35
N VAL A 199 32.20 6.61 -13.49
CA VAL A 199 33.55 7.02 -13.90
C VAL A 199 34.28 5.86 -14.57
N ASP A 200 34.28 4.68 -13.94
CA ASP A 200 34.88 3.49 -14.53
C ASP A 200 34.26 3.13 -15.87
N TYR A 201 32.92 3.16 -15.96
CA TYR A 201 32.22 2.96 -17.21
C TYR A 201 32.67 3.97 -18.27
N PHE A 202 32.74 5.27 -17.97
CA PHE A 202 33.16 6.28 -18.95
C PHE A 202 34.59 6.10 -19.44
N LEU A 203 35.48 5.60 -18.58
CA LEU A 203 36.86 5.29 -18.95
C LEU A 203 36.95 4.05 -19.84
N GLN A 204 36.12 3.04 -19.56
CA GLN A 204 36.20 1.72 -20.20
C GLN A 204 35.14 1.48 -21.29
N LYS A 205 34.22 2.43 -21.54
CA LYS A 205 33.13 2.26 -22.51
C LYS A 205 33.61 1.99 -23.92
N LYS A 206 34.75 2.58 -24.32
CA LYS A 206 35.34 2.37 -25.66
C LYS A 206 35.84 0.94 -25.87
N ASP A 207 36.16 0.28 -24.77
CA ASP A 207 36.63 -1.10 -24.75
C ASP A 207 35.49 -2.09 -24.47
N GLY A 208 34.24 -1.60 -24.37
CA GLY A 208 33.05 -2.42 -24.20
C GLY A 208 32.63 -2.66 -22.74
N ALA A 209 33.02 -1.80 -21.79
CA ALA A 209 32.34 -1.82 -20.49
C ALA A 209 30.85 -1.49 -20.64
N THR A 210 30.00 -2.07 -19.78
CA THR A 210 28.54 -1.88 -19.86
C THR A 210 27.95 -1.79 -18.46
N LEU A 211 27.05 -0.82 -18.27
CA LEU A 211 26.18 -0.73 -17.10
C LEU A 211 24.86 -1.39 -17.43
N TYR A 212 24.43 -2.34 -16.62
CA TYR A 212 23.19 -3.05 -16.85
C TYR A 212 22.50 -3.37 -15.54
N MET A 213 21.21 -3.70 -15.63
CA MET A 213 20.41 -4.06 -14.48
C MET A 213 19.91 -5.49 -14.59
N ALA A 214 19.78 -6.17 -13.46
CA ALA A 214 19.19 -7.49 -13.36
C ALA A 214 17.97 -7.43 -12.44
N ARG A 215 16.81 -7.86 -12.92
CA ARG A 215 15.55 -7.84 -12.16
C ARG A 215 15.43 -9.08 -11.27
N TYR A 216 14.98 -8.89 -10.04
CA TYR A 216 14.59 -9.99 -9.15
C TYR A 216 13.31 -10.64 -9.67
N VAL A 217 13.24 -11.96 -9.62
CA VAL A 217 12.05 -12.71 -10.03
C VAL A 217 11.00 -12.61 -8.92
N GLU A 218 11.42 -12.89 -7.70
CA GLU A 218 10.59 -12.90 -6.49
C GLU A 218 11.34 -12.18 -5.35
N PRO A 219 11.22 -10.84 -5.27
CA PRO A 219 12.02 -10.05 -4.33
C PRO A 219 11.75 -10.39 -2.86
N GLY A 220 10.56 -10.87 -2.51
CA GLY A 220 10.20 -11.21 -1.13
C GLY A 220 10.90 -12.46 -0.56
N ILE A 221 11.37 -13.38 -1.42
CA ILE A 221 12.05 -14.62 -0.97
C ILE A 221 13.53 -14.65 -1.35
N GLN A 222 13.92 -13.88 -2.37
CA GLN A 222 15.29 -13.84 -2.84
C GLN A 222 16.13 -12.94 -1.94
N LYS A 223 17.12 -13.54 -1.27
CA LYS A 223 18.08 -12.78 -0.49
C LYS A 223 18.81 -11.76 -1.39
N PRO A 224 18.97 -10.51 -0.94
CA PRO A 224 19.78 -9.51 -1.64
C PRO A 224 21.18 -10.06 -1.96
N ALA A 225 21.67 -9.77 -3.16
CA ALA A 225 23.04 -10.10 -3.51
C ALA A 225 24.02 -9.27 -2.67
N ILE A 226 25.23 -9.78 -2.46
CA ILE A 226 26.28 -9.05 -1.73
C ILE A 226 26.97 -8.13 -2.73
N GLU A 227 27.03 -6.83 -2.42
CA GLU A 227 27.79 -5.85 -3.20
C GLU A 227 29.29 -6.14 -3.10
N TYR A 228 29.99 -6.15 -4.24
CA TYR A 228 31.43 -6.46 -4.29
C TYR A 228 32.19 -5.63 -5.34
N TYR A 229 31.58 -4.56 -5.85
CA TYR A 229 32.26 -3.58 -6.67
C TYR A 229 33.39 -2.89 -5.89
N ALA A 230 34.55 -2.72 -6.52
CA ALA A 230 35.71 -2.11 -5.89
C ALA A 230 35.95 -0.68 -6.39
N ILE A 231 35.77 0.26 -5.48
CA ILE A 231 35.83 1.70 -5.73
C ILE A 231 37.28 2.16 -5.92
N PRO A 232 37.56 3.09 -6.86
CA PRO A 232 38.86 3.74 -7.01
C PRO A 232 39.36 4.43 -5.73
N LYS A 233 40.68 4.42 -5.49
CA LYS A 233 41.30 4.96 -4.26
C LYS A 233 40.95 6.42 -3.96
N ASN A 234 40.80 7.25 -5.00
CA ASN A 234 40.44 8.65 -4.83
C ASN A 234 39.01 8.81 -4.29
N ILE A 235 38.05 8.03 -4.78
CA ILE A 235 36.67 8.07 -4.29
C ILE A 235 36.59 7.45 -2.90
N GLN A 236 37.31 6.34 -2.67
CA GLN A 236 37.42 5.75 -1.33
C GLN A 236 37.94 6.77 -0.30
N ALA A 237 38.93 7.59 -0.66
CA ALA A 237 39.44 8.64 0.23
C ALA A 237 38.40 9.73 0.53
N ILE A 238 37.56 10.09 -0.44
CA ILE A 238 36.48 11.06 -0.25
C ILE A 238 35.37 10.47 0.63
N MET A 239 34.98 9.21 0.40
CA MET A 239 33.97 8.53 1.23
C MET A 239 34.37 8.45 2.70
N LEU A 240 35.66 8.24 3.00
CA LEU A 240 36.17 8.24 4.37
C LEU A 240 36.09 9.62 5.06
N LEU A 241 36.00 10.71 4.28
CA LEU A 241 35.90 12.07 4.78
C LEU A 241 34.45 12.58 4.81
N ASP A 242 33.52 11.84 4.22
CA ASP A 242 32.11 12.22 4.15
C ASP A 242 31.42 11.94 5.49
N PRO A 243 30.91 12.98 6.19
CA PRO A 243 30.26 12.79 7.49
C PRO A 243 28.92 12.05 7.39
N ASN A 244 28.34 11.89 6.19
CA ASN A 244 27.07 11.23 5.97
C ASN A 244 27.22 9.75 5.58
N VAL A 245 28.45 9.25 5.45
CA VAL A 245 28.73 7.84 5.13
C VAL A 245 28.73 7.01 6.41
N SER A 246 27.72 6.15 6.56
CA SER A 246 27.52 5.34 7.78
C SER A 246 28.29 4.01 7.77
N GLN A 247 28.61 3.46 6.60
CA GLN A 247 29.32 2.18 6.46
C GLN A 247 30.76 2.40 5.97
N GLN A 248 31.71 1.85 6.71
CA GLN A 248 33.10 1.86 6.30
C GLN A 248 33.35 0.75 5.27
N ILE A 249 33.89 1.14 4.11
CA ILE A 249 34.39 0.20 3.11
C ILE A 249 35.55 -0.60 3.73
N ASN A 250 35.51 -1.93 3.60
CA ASN A 250 36.66 -2.76 3.92
C ASN A 250 37.81 -2.45 2.94
N GLY A 251 38.74 -1.60 3.36
CA GLY A 251 39.78 -1.07 2.49
C GLY A 251 40.74 -2.12 1.95
N GLU A 252 41.00 -3.19 2.71
CA GLU A 252 41.87 -4.29 2.27
C GLU A 252 41.20 -5.12 1.17
N MET A 253 39.93 -5.48 1.37
CA MET A 253 39.14 -6.20 0.37
C MET A 253 38.97 -5.36 -0.91
N ASN A 254 38.67 -4.07 -0.75
CA ASN A 254 38.56 -3.13 -1.87
C ASN A 254 39.87 -3.06 -2.67
N ALA A 255 41.02 -2.95 -1.98
CA ALA A 255 42.32 -2.87 -2.65
C ALA A 255 42.70 -4.16 -3.37
N ALA A 256 42.35 -5.33 -2.83
CA ALA A 256 42.59 -6.62 -3.47
C ALA A 256 41.78 -6.75 -4.76
N THR A 257 40.47 -6.50 -4.69
CA THR A 257 39.57 -6.55 -5.86
C THR A 257 39.95 -5.50 -6.90
N ARG A 258 40.31 -4.28 -6.49
CA ARG A 258 40.72 -3.24 -7.43
C ARG A 258 41.96 -3.59 -8.24
N LYS A 259 42.95 -4.26 -7.64
CA LYS A 259 44.13 -4.76 -8.36
C LYS A 259 43.75 -5.76 -9.47
N ILE A 260 42.72 -6.57 -9.26
CA ILE A 260 42.23 -7.52 -10.27
C ILE A 260 41.62 -6.75 -11.44
N ILE A 261 40.75 -5.78 -11.15
CA ILE A 261 40.10 -4.91 -12.15
C ILE A 261 41.15 -4.14 -12.97
N ASP A 262 42.09 -3.46 -12.31
CA ASP A 262 43.09 -2.64 -13.00
C ASP A 262 44.00 -3.50 -13.89
N LYS A 263 44.38 -4.70 -13.43
CA LYS A 263 45.17 -5.66 -14.22
C LYS A 263 44.38 -6.16 -15.44
N ALA A 264 43.10 -6.44 -15.28
CA ALA A 264 42.22 -6.85 -16.37
C ALA A 264 42.11 -5.76 -17.44
N ILE A 265 41.86 -4.52 -17.02
CA ILE A 265 41.79 -3.33 -17.89
C ILE A 265 43.08 -3.18 -18.72
N LEU A 266 44.25 -3.26 -18.07
CA LEU A 266 45.54 -3.14 -18.75
C LEU A 266 45.82 -4.25 -19.77
N SER A 267 45.12 -5.38 -19.69
CA SER A 267 45.27 -6.48 -20.63
C SER A 267 44.42 -6.33 -21.90
N VAL A 268 43.57 -5.30 -21.96
CA VAL A 268 42.70 -5.05 -23.11
C VAL A 268 43.44 -4.19 -24.13
N THR A 269 43.76 -4.78 -25.29
CA THR A 269 44.32 -4.02 -26.42
C THR A 269 43.20 -3.29 -27.15
N GLN A 270 43.55 -2.24 -27.90
CA GLN A 270 42.57 -1.47 -28.68
C GLN A 270 41.76 -2.34 -29.66
N GLU A 271 42.40 -3.35 -30.27
CA GLU A 271 41.73 -4.30 -31.18
C GLU A 271 40.69 -5.15 -30.44
N ILE A 272 41.08 -5.73 -29.29
CA ILE A 272 40.19 -6.53 -28.44
C ILE A 272 39.03 -5.67 -27.93
N GLY A 273 39.32 -4.48 -27.40
CA GLY A 273 38.33 -3.55 -26.89
C GLY A 273 37.32 -3.13 -27.96
N SER A 274 37.79 -2.85 -29.18
CA SER A 274 36.90 -2.49 -30.30
C SER A 274 35.99 -3.64 -30.71
N ALA A 275 36.51 -4.87 -30.76
CA ALA A 275 35.71 -6.06 -31.08
C ALA A 275 34.62 -6.32 -30.02
N ILE A 276 34.98 -6.24 -28.73
CA ILE A 276 34.05 -6.42 -27.61
C ILE A 276 32.99 -5.32 -27.61
N SER A 277 33.40 -4.06 -27.76
CA SER A 277 32.48 -2.92 -27.83
C SER A 277 31.48 -3.09 -28.97
N SER A 278 31.94 -3.48 -30.17
CA SER A 278 31.07 -3.70 -31.32
C SER A 278 30.05 -4.81 -31.06
N GLY A 279 30.49 -5.96 -30.53
CA GLY A 279 29.60 -7.07 -30.22
C GLY A 279 28.55 -6.71 -29.17
N ARG A 280 28.94 -5.97 -28.13
CA ARG A 280 27.99 -5.51 -27.10
C ARG A 280 26.99 -4.49 -27.63
N SER A 281 27.41 -3.57 -28.49
CA SER A 281 26.48 -2.63 -29.14
C SER A 281 25.45 -3.35 -30.00
N GLU A 282 25.82 -4.44 -30.69
CA GLU A 282 24.87 -5.26 -31.44
C GLU A 282 23.83 -5.92 -30.53
N ILE A 283 24.28 -6.52 -29.42
CA ILE A 283 23.37 -7.16 -28.44
C ILE A 283 22.45 -6.11 -27.79
N GLN A 284 22.99 -4.96 -27.41
CA GLN A 284 22.20 -3.86 -26.87
C GLN A 284 21.12 -3.41 -27.86
N GLY A 285 21.45 -3.28 -29.15
CA GLY A 285 20.47 -2.94 -30.18
C GLY A 285 19.35 -3.98 -30.33
N LYS A 286 19.65 -5.27 -30.16
CA LYS A 286 18.61 -6.34 -30.15
C LYS A 286 17.70 -6.25 -28.93
N ILE A 287 18.26 -5.94 -27.75
CA ILE A 287 17.49 -5.75 -26.52
C ILE A 287 16.58 -4.53 -26.65
N ASP A 288 17.11 -3.41 -27.12
CA ASP A 288 16.34 -2.17 -27.35
C ASP A 288 15.20 -2.42 -28.34
N SER A 289 15.46 -3.13 -29.44
CA SER A 289 14.41 -3.52 -30.40
C SER A 289 13.33 -4.40 -29.77
N GLY A 290 13.72 -5.32 -28.87
CA GLY A 290 12.79 -6.14 -28.11
C GLY A 290 11.92 -5.33 -27.14
N ALA A 291 12.51 -4.34 -26.46
CA ALA A 291 11.80 -3.43 -25.57
C ALA A 291 10.76 -2.60 -26.33
N THR A 292 11.14 -2.00 -27.47
CA THR A 292 10.20 -1.25 -28.33
C THR A 292 9.08 -2.13 -28.86
N LYS A 293 9.37 -3.39 -29.22
CA LYS A 293 8.34 -4.34 -29.65
C LYS A 293 7.33 -4.58 -28.52
N LEU A 294 7.80 -4.86 -27.30
CA LEU A 294 6.91 -5.07 -26.15
C LEU A 294 6.03 -3.84 -25.88
N GLU A 295 6.60 -2.64 -25.95
CA GLU A 295 5.84 -1.39 -25.75
C GLU A 295 4.73 -1.23 -26.79
N ASN A 296 5.03 -1.49 -28.07
CA ASN A 296 4.04 -1.46 -29.14
C ASN A 296 2.94 -2.51 -28.95
N ASP A 297 3.30 -3.74 -28.55
CA ASP A 297 2.35 -4.83 -28.30
C ASP A 297 1.41 -4.46 -27.13
N LEU A 298 1.94 -3.88 -26.04
CA LEU A 298 1.15 -3.41 -24.90
C LEU A 298 0.21 -2.27 -25.29
N LYS A 299 0.68 -1.32 -26.11
CA LYS A 299 -0.16 -0.22 -26.60
C LYS A 299 -1.31 -0.74 -27.46
N ALA A 300 -1.04 -1.68 -28.37
CA ALA A 300 -2.07 -2.31 -29.19
C ALA A 300 -3.11 -3.05 -28.34
N LEU A 301 -2.68 -3.76 -27.29
CA LEU A 301 -3.59 -4.43 -26.35
C LEU A 301 -4.49 -3.43 -25.60
N LEU A 302 -3.94 -2.29 -25.15
CA LEU A 302 -4.72 -1.25 -24.49
C LEU A 302 -5.75 -0.61 -25.44
N GLU A 303 -5.38 -0.36 -26.70
CA GLU A 303 -6.29 0.17 -27.72
C GLU A 303 -7.44 -0.81 -28.00
N LEU A 304 -7.14 -2.12 -28.11
CA LEU A 304 -8.16 -3.16 -28.27
C LEU A 304 -9.12 -3.23 -27.07
N GLN A 305 -8.60 -3.13 -25.85
CA GLN A 305 -9.41 -3.11 -24.63
C GLN A 305 -10.31 -1.86 -24.56
N ALA A 306 -9.79 -0.69 -24.93
CA ALA A 306 -10.57 0.54 -24.98
C ALA A 306 -11.69 0.46 -26.02
N GLN A 307 -11.42 -0.11 -27.19
CA GLN A 307 -12.41 -0.31 -28.24
C GLN A 307 -13.51 -1.29 -27.81
N ALA A 308 -13.13 -2.37 -27.10
CA ALA A 308 -14.08 -3.34 -26.54
C ALA A 308 -14.97 -2.72 -25.44
N ALA A 309 -14.42 -1.85 -24.59
CA ALA A 309 -15.17 -1.11 -23.58
C ALA A 309 -16.19 -0.14 -24.22
N MET A 310 -15.79 0.61 -25.25
CA MET A 310 -16.70 1.50 -25.99
C MET A 310 -17.83 0.74 -26.70
N ASN A 311 -17.55 -0.45 -27.23
CA ASN A 311 -18.56 -1.29 -27.89
C ASN A 311 -19.52 -1.98 -26.89
N SER A 312 -19.14 -2.11 -25.62
CA SER A 312 -20.00 -2.69 -24.58
C SER A 312 -20.88 -1.65 -23.88
N GLU A 313 -20.49 -0.37 -23.85
CA GLU A 313 -21.36 0.74 -23.41
C GLU A 313 -22.39 1.16 -24.47
N GLY A 314 -22.20 0.78 -25.75
CA GLY A 314 -23.13 1.04 -26.85
C GLY A 314 -24.34 0.09 -26.95
N VAL A 315 -24.48 -0.89 -26.04
CA VAL A 315 -25.58 -1.88 -26.05
C VAL A 315 -26.45 -1.74 -24.80
N GLN A 316 -26.90 -0.52 -24.50
CA GLN A 316 -28.03 -0.26 -23.61
C GLN A 316 -28.89 0.91 -24.11
N ASP A 317 -29.45 0.80 -25.31
CA ASP A 317 -30.81 1.32 -25.55
C ASP A 317 -31.40 0.72 -26.81
N THR A 318 -32.32 -0.24 -26.62
CA THR A 318 -33.56 -0.46 -27.37
C THR A 318 -33.99 -1.90 -27.15
N THR A 319 -34.84 -2.13 -26.16
CA THR A 319 -35.97 -3.08 -26.28
C THR A 319 -36.95 -2.78 -25.15
N GLN A 320 -37.83 -1.82 -25.40
CA GLN A 320 -39.04 -1.66 -24.62
C GLN A 320 -40.03 -2.78 -25.00
N PRO A 321 -40.61 -3.52 -24.03
CA PRO A 321 -41.51 -4.62 -24.34
C PRO A 321 -42.95 -4.11 -24.53
N SER A 322 -43.69 -4.73 -25.44
CA SER A 322 -45.16 -4.69 -25.43
C SER A 322 -45.72 -6.11 -25.59
N PRO A 323 -46.90 -6.39 -25.02
CA PRO A 323 -47.26 -7.70 -24.48
C PRO A 323 -48.35 -8.44 -25.26
N ASP A 324 -48.53 -9.72 -24.88
CA ASP A 324 -49.69 -10.62 -25.08
C ASP A 324 -49.91 -11.20 -26.49
N THR A 325 -50.30 -12.47 -26.72
CA THR A 325 -50.58 -13.70 -25.95
C THR A 325 -50.78 -14.85 -27.00
N PRO A 326 -50.62 -16.15 -26.67
CA PRO A 326 -50.50 -17.31 -27.60
C PRO A 326 -51.89 -18.00 -27.83
N PRO A 327 -52.08 -19.28 -28.26
CA PRO A 327 -51.14 -20.36 -28.67
C PRO A 327 -51.58 -21.23 -29.90
N ALA A 328 -50.72 -22.19 -30.31
CA ALA A 328 -50.99 -23.65 -30.37
C ALA A 328 -50.30 -24.41 -31.53
N GLY A 329 -49.62 -25.52 -31.19
CA GLY A 329 -49.65 -26.78 -31.97
C GLY A 329 -48.34 -27.33 -32.57
N SER A 330 -47.83 -28.41 -31.93
CA SER A 330 -47.17 -29.65 -32.47
C SER A 330 -46.07 -29.54 -33.55
N SER A 331 -44.99 -30.32 -33.61
CA SER A 331 -44.49 -31.54 -32.96
C SER A 331 -43.11 -31.88 -33.55
N SER A 332 -42.32 -32.72 -32.86
CA SER A 332 -41.11 -33.47 -33.29
C SER A 332 -39.91 -32.62 -33.77
N ASP A 333 -38.68 -32.85 -33.32
CA ASP A 333 -38.01 -34.14 -33.32
C ASP A 333 -36.82 -34.14 -32.34
N SER A 334 -36.53 -35.29 -31.78
CA SER A 334 -35.51 -35.54 -30.76
C SER A 334 -34.20 -36.02 -31.38
N ALA A 335 -33.08 -35.38 -31.08
CA ALA A 335 -31.76 -35.98 -31.25
C ALA A 335 -30.79 -35.48 -30.16
N SER A 336 -30.56 -36.36 -29.19
CA SER A 336 -29.49 -36.28 -28.20
C SER A 336 -28.15 -36.63 -28.83
N PHE A 337 -27.13 -35.79 -28.64
CA PHE A 337 -25.74 -36.05 -29.04
C PHE A 337 -24.90 -36.37 -27.79
N THR A 338 -24.36 -37.58 -27.76
CA THR A 338 -23.49 -38.15 -26.72
C THR A 338 -22.02 -37.77 -26.99
N VAL A 339 -21.28 -37.45 -25.93
CA VAL A 339 -19.83 -37.21 -25.95
C VAL A 339 -19.11 -38.55 -25.82
N GLU A 340 -18.17 -38.82 -26.71
CA GLU A 340 -17.27 -39.98 -26.62
C GLU A 340 -15.86 -39.52 -26.22
N GLU A 341 -15.31 -40.22 -25.23
CA GLU A 341 -14.04 -39.95 -24.56
C GLU A 341 -12.98 -40.95 -25.05
N GLY A 342 -11.85 -40.43 -25.53
CA GLY A 342 -10.52 -41.08 -25.48
C GLY A 342 -10.17 -42.10 -26.58
N VAL A 343 -8.94 -41.98 -27.11
CA VAL A 343 -7.83 -42.94 -26.95
C VAL A 343 -6.66 -42.61 -27.91
N VAL A 344 -5.51 -42.31 -27.30
CA VAL A 344 -4.14 -42.81 -27.57
C VAL A 344 -3.57 -42.79 -29.00
N GLU A 345 -2.56 -41.96 -29.21
CA GLU A 345 -1.17 -42.36 -29.56
C GLU A 345 -0.16 -41.30 -29.10
#